data_AF-A0A3E1DA74-F1
#
_entry.id   AF-A0A3E1DA74-F1
#
_cell.length_a   1.000
_cell.length_b   1.000
_cell.length_c   1.000
_cell.angle_alpha   90.00
_cell.angle_beta   90.00
_cell.angle_gamma   90.00
#
_symmetry.space_group_name_H-M   'P 1'
#
loop_
_entity.id
_entity.type
_entity.pdbx_description
1 polymer ?
#
loop_
_entity_poly.entity_id
_entity_poly.type
_entity_poly.pdbx_seq_one_letter_code
_entity_poly.pdbx_strand_id
1 'polypeptide(L)'
;MRKLSGYVEMAASEYLQETGKAELNAHWIAEFFQDNGVQDDYPRQDLIAFYALVQKALTIKSERARKQTLLQLDKAIRPISKTH
;
A
#
# COMPACT_ATOMS: atom_id res chain seq x y z
N MET A 1 17.39 11.73 7.80
CA MET A 1 17.25 10.32 7.43
C MET A 1 15.93 9.78 7.95
N ARG A 2 14.99 9.50 7.05
CA ARG A 2 13.71 8.86 7.39
C ARG A 2 13.96 7.35 7.55
N LYS A 3 13.21 6.67 8.43
CA LYS A 3 13.30 5.20 8.57
C LYS A 3 12.90 4.52 7.26
N LEU A 4 13.56 3.43 6.87
CA LEU A 4 13.18 2.61 5.70
C LEU A 4 11.71 2.19 5.75
N SER A 5 11.21 1.79 6.91
CA SER A 5 9.79 1.47 7.11
C SER A 5 8.86 2.67 6.84
N GLY A 6 9.33 3.89 7.08
CA GLY A 6 8.60 5.12 6.75
C GLY A 6 8.53 5.37 5.24
N TYR A 7 9.61 5.11 4.50
CA TYR A 7 9.58 5.14 3.03
C TYR A 7 8.65 4.08 2.46
N VAL A 8 8.69 2.86 2.99
CA VAL A 8 7.82 1.75 2.57
C VAL A 8 6.35 2.09 2.79
N GLU A 9 6.01 2.62 3.97
CA GLU A 9 4.63 2.99 4.31
C GLU A 9 4.11 4.16 3.46
N MET A 10 4.97 5.13 3.18
CA MET A 10 4.65 6.26 2.31
C MET A 10 4.38 5.80 0.88
N ALA A 11 5.31 5.05 0.27
CA ALA A 11 5.18 4.52 -1.08
C ALA A 11 3.89 3.69 -1.26
N ALA A 12 3.61 2.80 -0.30
CA ALA A 12 2.42 1.95 -0.37
C ALA A 12 1.11 2.74 -0.20
N SER A 13 1.14 3.87 0.52
CA SER A 13 -0.05 4.71 0.71
C SER A 13 -0.30 5.61 -0.51
N GLU A 14 0.74 6.25 -1.03
CA GLU A 14 0.67 7.10 -2.23
C GLU A 14 0.25 6.28 -3.45
N TYR A 15 0.89 5.13 -3.69
CA TYR A 15 0.51 4.27 -4.81
C TYR A 15 -0.94 3.81 -4.74
N LEU A 16 -1.41 3.40 -3.56
CA LEU A 16 -2.79 2.96 -3.38
C LEU A 16 -3.78 4.12 -3.58
N GLN A 17 -3.43 5.32 -3.13
CA GLN A 17 -4.25 6.52 -3.30
C GLN A 17 -4.34 6.95 -4.78
N GLU A 18 -3.22 6.91 -5.51
CA GLU A 18 -3.16 7.33 -6.91
C GLU A 18 -3.78 6.32 -7.87
N THR A 19 -3.57 5.03 -7.63
CA THR A 19 -3.91 3.99 -8.62
C THR A 19 -5.08 3.12 -8.20
N GLY A 20 -5.36 2.99 -6.90
CA GLY A 20 -6.31 2.02 -6.35
C GLY A 20 -5.89 0.56 -6.55
N LYS A 21 -4.67 0.28 -7.03
CA LYS A 21 -4.21 -1.08 -7.37
C LYS A 21 -3.45 -1.71 -6.20
N ALA A 22 -3.63 -3.02 -6.04
CA ALA A 22 -2.90 -3.82 -5.06
C ALA A 22 -1.59 -4.40 -5.60
N GLU A 23 -1.44 -4.46 -6.92
CA GLU A 23 -0.20 -4.86 -7.60
C GLU A 23 0.63 -3.62 -7.89
N LEU A 24 1.88 -3.61 -7.41
CA LEU A 24 2.79 -2.47 -7.50
C LEU A 24 3.36 -2.36 -8.91
N ASN A 25 3.26 -1.18 -9.51
CA ASN A 25 3.84 -0.91 -10.82
C ASN A 25 5.36 -0.67 -10.70
N ALA A 26 6.14 -1.38 -11.52
CA ALA A 26 7.60 -1.31 -11.49
C ALA A 26 8.18 0.04 -11.94
N HIS A 27 7.48 0.78 -12.80
CA HIS A 27 7.91 2.11 -13.22
C HIS A 27 7.66 3.14 -12.11
N TRP A 28 6.45 3.12 -11.55
CA TRP A 28 6.07 4.02 -10.46
C TRP A 28 7.00 3.91 -9.26
N ILE A 29 7.34 2.69 -8.84
CA ILE A 29 8.23 2.49 -7.69
C ILE A 29 9.68 2.91 -7.97
N ALA A 30 10.13 2.83 -9.22
CA ALA A 30 11.46 3.29 -9.62
C ALA A 30 11.53 4.82 -9.52
N GLU A 31 10.51 5.52 -10.01
CA GLU A 31 10.38 6.98 -9.89
C GLU A 31 10.34 7.39 -8.42
N PHE A 32 9.47 6.77 -7.62
CA PHE A 32 9.39 7.05 -6.18
C PHE A 32 10.75 6.84 -5.48
N PHE A 33 11.43 5.73 -5.77
CA PHE A 33 12.70 5.37 -5.13
C PHE A 33 13.80 6.41 -5.41
N GLN A 34 13.82 6.96 -6.62
CA GLN A 34 14.74 8.02 -7.04
C GLN A 34 14.34 9.38 -6.45
N ASP A 35 13.09 9.81 -6.62
CA ASP A 35 12.62 11.15 -6.26
C ASP A 35 12.62 11.40 -4.75
N ASN A 36 12.45 10.34 -3.94
CA ASN A 36 12.41 10.44 -2.48
C ASN A 36 13.76 10.21 -1.80
N GLY A 37 14.84 10.02 -2.56
CA GLY A 37 16.20 9.83 -2.03
C GLY A 37 16.37 8.56 -1.20
N VAL A 38 15.63 7.49 -1.52
CA VAL A 38 15.71 6.23 -0.76
C VAL A 38 17.11 5.63 -0.87
N GLN A 39 17.73 5.72 -2.05
CA GLN A 39 19.09 5.26 -2.27
C GLN A 39 20.13 6.09 -1.51
N ASP A 40 19.89 7.40 -1.36
CA ASP A 40 20.81 8.30 -0.64
C ASP A 40 20.80 8.00 0.86
N ASP A 41 19.60 7.85 1.43
CA ASP A 41 19.42 7.51 2.85
C ASP A 41 19.81 6.04 3.14
N TYR A 42 19.66 5.14 2.16
CA TYR A 42 19.94 3.70 2.28
C TYR A 42 20.72 3.13 1.07
N PRO A 43 22.05 3.36 0.95
CA PRO A 43 22.82 2.96 -0.23
C PRO A 43 22.90 1.45 -0.51
N ARG A 44 22.64 0.61 0.51
CA ARG A 44 22.61 -0.86 0.38
C ARG A 44 21.22 -1.41 0.04
N GLN A 45 20.20 -0.56 0.06
CA GLN A 45 18.85 -0.94 -0.27
C GLN A 45 18.69 -0.85 -1.78
N ASP A 46 18.69 -1.97 -2.49
CA ASP A 46 18.40 -1.96 -3.92
C ASP A 46 16.89 -1.83 -4.19
N LEU A 47 16.56 -1.43 -5.43
CA LEU A 47 15.19 -1.21 -5.87
C LEU A 47 14.33 -2.48 -5.80
N ILE A 48 14.89 -3.65 -6.05
CA ILE A 48 14.15 -4.93 -6.03
C ILE A 48 13.76 -5.29 -4.60
N ALA A 49 14.69 -5.15 -3.66
CA ALA A 49 14.44 -5.34 -2.24
C ALA A 49 13.44 -4.31 -1.73
N PHE A 50 13.51 -3.06 -2.19
CA PHE A 50 12.56 -2.03 -1.82
C PHE A 50 11.16 -2.32 -2.38
N TYR A 51 11.07 -2.71 -3.65
CA TYR A 51 9.85 -3.15 -4.31
C TYR A 51 9.15 -4.25 -3.50
N ALA A 52 9.88 -5.28 -3.07
CA ALA A 52 9.31 -6.38 -2.30
C ALA A 52 8.70 -5.91 -0.97
N LEU A 53 9.34 -4.95 -0.28
CA LEU A 53 8.83 -4.37 0.96
C LEU A 53 7.56 -3.55 0.70
N VAL A 54 7.54 -2.72 -0.34
CA VAL A 54 6.38 -1.89 -0.70
C VAL A 54 5.22 -2.76 -1.17
N GLN A 55 5.46 -3.76 -2.00
CA GLN A 55 4.43 -4.71 -2.44
C GLN A 55 3.80 -5.42 -1.24
N LYS A 56 4.60 -5.86 -0.26
CA LYS A 56 4.08 -6.47 0.97
C LYS A 56 3.20 -5.51 1.77
N ALA A 57 3.65 -4.27 1.97
CA ALA A 57 2.87 -3.25 2.67
C ALA A 57 1.56 -2.91 1.94
N LEU A 58 1.61 -2.79 0.61
CA LEU A 58 0.47 -2.52 -0.26
C LEU A 58 -0.58 -3.64 -0.19
N THR A 59 -0.16 -4.91 -0.21
CA THR A 59 -1.05 -6.06 -0.06
C THR A 59 -1.78 -6.00 1.28
N ILE A 60 -1.07 -5.74 2.38
CA ILE A 60 -1.68 -5.63 3.73
C ILE A 60 -2.70 -4.49 3.78
N LYS A 61 -2.39 -3.34 3.20
CA LYS A 61 -3.31 -2.18 3.14
C LYS A 61 -4.56 -2.51 2.34
N SER A 62 -4.39 -3.10 1.16
CA SER A 62 -5.49 -3.48 0.27
C SER A 62 -6.42 -4.51 0.92
N GLU A 63 -5.84 -5.50 1.61
CA GLU A 63 -6.62 -6.50 2.35
C GLU A 63 -7.40 -5.89 3.53
N ARG A 64 -6.78 -4.97 4.28
CA ARG A 64 -7.46 -4.26 5.38
C ARG A 64 -8.63 -3.43 4.85
N ALA A 65 -8.42 -2.69 3.76
CA ALA A 65 -9.47 -1.92 3.11
C ALA A 65 -10.63 -2.82 2.68
N ARG A 66 -10.34 -3.94 2.00
CA ARG A 66 -11.36 -4.92 1.60
C ARG A 66 -12.14 -5.47 2.79
N LYS A 67 -11.46 -5.88 3.86
CA LYS A 67 -12.10 -6.40 5.09
C LYS A 67 -13.01 -5.34 5.73
N GLN A 68 -12.57 -4.09 5.78
CA GLN A 68 -13.39 -3.00 6.30
C GLN A 68 -14.65 -2.76 5.45
N THR A 69 -14.52 -2.73 4.13
CA THR A 69 -15.67 -2.61 3.22
C THR A 69 -16.67 -3.74 3.43
N LEU A 70 -16.21 -4.98 3.54
CA LEU A 70 -17.09 -6.14 3.81
C LEU A 70 -17.81 -6.03 5.15
N LEU A 71 -17.11 -5.58 6.22
CA LEU A 71 -17.73 -5.37 7.53
C LEU A 71 -18.80 -4.26 7.50
N GLN A 72 -18.55 -3.18 6.77
CA GLN A 72 -19.53 -2.10 6.61
C GLN A 72 -20.73 -2.56 5.78
N LEU A 73 -20.51 -3.34 4.73
CA LEU A 73 -21.57 -3.92 3.92
C LEU A 73 -22.45 -4.89 4.74
N ASP A 74 -21.83 -5.77 5.53
CA ASP A 74 -22.55 -6.69 6.42
C ASP A 74 -23.43 -5.93 7.45
N LYS A 75 -22.89 -4.85 8.05
CA LYS A 75 -23.68 -3.97 8.94
C LYS A 75 -24.85 -3.29 8.23
N ALA A 76 -24.69 -2.91 6.97
CA ALA A 76 -25.74 -2.26 6.18
C ALA A 76 -26.83 -3.24 5.71
N ILE A 77 -26.48 -4.51 5.44
CA ILE A 77 -27.42 -5.54 4.95
C ILE A 77 -28.19 -6.22 6.09
N ARG A 78 -27.56 -6.49 7.24
CA ARG A 78 -28.23 -7.17 8.39
C ARG A 78 -29.60 -6.59 8.79
N PRO A 79 -29.84 -5.27 8.77
CA PRO A 79 -31.16 -4.69 9.07
C PRO A 79 -32.21 -5.01 7.99
N ILE A 80 -31.79 -5.08 6.72
CA ILE A 80 -32.66 -5.35 5.56
C ILE A 80 -33.17 -6.80 5.60
N SER A 81 -32.33 -7.74 6.05
CA SER A 81 -32.70 -9.16 6.16
C SER A 81 -33.67 -9.49 7.29
N LYS A 82 -33.96 -8.56 8.21
CA LYS A 82 -34.85 -8.78 9.38
C LYS A 82 -36.28 -8.26 9.20
N THR A 83 -36.63 -7.74 8.02
CA THR A 83 -37.93 -7.09 7.77
C THR A 83 -38.89 -7.91 6.89
N HIS A 84 -38.70 -9.23 6.80
CA HIS A 84 -39.63 -10.16 6.17
C HIS A 84 -40.10 -11.23 7.14
#